data_AF-A0A7S1ENN6-F1
#
_entry.id   AF-A0A7S1ENN6-F1
#
_cell.length_a   1.000
_cell.length_b   1.000
_cell.length_c   1.000
_cell.angle_alpha   90.00
_cell.angle_beta   90.00
_cell.angle_gamma   90.00
#
_symmetry.space_group_name_H-M   'P 1'
#
loop_
_entity.id
_entity.type
_entity.pdbx_description
1 polymer ?
#
loop_
_entity_poly.entity_id
_entity_poly.type
_entity_poly.pdbx_seq_one_letter_code
_entity_poly.pdbx_strand_id
1 'polypeptide(L)'
;ELKGFVRVGAVNCETQKGLCTMESVDSFPTLKLKKAGVSTQYDGNRELQQMKNWVLEQLPIAFANLRKSTQLLKFIETDCKPGAGCVVFLNKAYETPAWFKVAS
;
A
#
# COMPACT_ATOMS: atom_id res chain seq x y z
N GLU A 1 0.46 -7.19 10.43
CA GLU A 1 0.09 -7.20 8.99
C GLU A 1 1.00 -6.31 8.15
N LEU A 2 1.12 -4.99 8.41
CA LEU A 2 1.96 -4.07 7.60
C LEU A 2 3.49 -4.32 7.63
N LYS A 3 3.98 -5.17 8.54
CA LYS A 3 5.42 -5.45 8.75
C LYS A 3 6.02 -6.08 7.49
N GLY A 4 7.09 -5.47 6.97
CA GLY A 4 7.80 -5.89 5.75
C GLY A 4 7.44 -5.07 4.51
N PHE A 5 6.25 -4.45 4.48
CA PHE A 5 5.78 -3.63 3.36
C PHE A 5 5.86 -2.13 3.66
N VAL A 6 5.54 -1.74 4.90
CA VAL A 6 5.54 -0.34 5.34
C VAL A 6 6.45 -0.17 6.54
N ARG A 7 7.25 0.90 6.53
CA ARG A 7 8.04 1.33 7.68
C ARG A 7 7.21 2.35 8.46
N VAL A 8 6.98 2.07 9.74
CA VAL A 8 6.28 2.98 10.66
C VAL A 8 7.32 3.60 11.58
N GLY A 9 7.21 4.91 11.79
CA GLY A 9 8.08 5.66 12.69
C GLY A 9 7.31 6.84 13.30
N ALA A 10 7.88 7.42 14.36
CA ALA A 10 7.36 8.62 15.00
C ALA A 10 8.44 9.71 15.00
N VAL A 11 8.01 10.96 14.89
CA VAL A 11 8.86 12.15 14.91
C VAL A 11 8.43 12.99 16.11
N ASN A 12 9.39 13.39 16.95
CA ASN A 12 9.13 14.39 18.00
C ASN A 12 9.37 15.78 17.42
N CYS A 13 8.31 16.56 17.23
CA CYS A 13 8.39 17.91 16.67
C CYS A 13 8.97 18.96 17.62
N GLU A 14 9.06 18.69 18.92
CA GLU A 14 9.75 19.58 19.87
C GLU A 14 11.27 19.58 19.62
N THR A 15 11.83 18.40 19.30
CA THR A 15 13.27 18.23 19.00
C THR A 15 13.58 18.41 17.52
N GLN A 16 12.66 18.04 16.62
CA GLN A 16 12.85 18.07 15.15
C GLN A 16 11.97 19.12 14.46
N LYS A 17 11.91 20.34 15.02
CA LYS A 17 11.07 21.46 14.54
C LYS A 17 11.14 21.66 13.02
N GLY A 18 12.35 21.74 12.45
CA GLY A 18 12.54 21.97 11.01
C GLY A 18 11.96 20.87 10.11
N LEU A 19 11.98 19.61 10.55
CA LEU A 19 11.34 18.51 9.83
C LEU A 19 9.82 18.66 9.84
N CYS A 20 9.24 19.03 10.98
CA CYS A 20 7.80 19.20 11.11
C CYS A 20 7.28 20.44 10.37
N THR A 21 8.06 21.52 10.28
CA THR A 21 7.75 22.66 9.39
C THR A 21 7.84 22.27 7.92
N MET A 22 8.88 21.55 7.50
CA MET A 22 9.06 21.09 6.11
C MET A 22 7.96 20.11 5.67
N GLU A 23 7.50 19.24 6.58
CA GLU A 23 6.41 18.30 6.33
C GLU A 23 5.02 18.91 6.64
N SER A 24 4.91 20.23 6.86
CA SER A 24 3.65 20.95 7.18
C SER A 24 2.80 20.26 8.26
N VAL A 25 3.34 20.18 9.48
CA VAL A 25 2.67 19.60 10.66
C VAL A 25 2.21 20.72 11.59
N ASP A 26 0.96 21.14 11.43
CA ASP A 26 0.37 22.29 12.13
C ASP A 26 -0.35 21.93 13.44
N SER A 27 -0.57 20.64 13.69
CA SER A 27 -1.25 20.13 14.90
C SER A 27 -0.71 18.76 15.31
N PHE A 28 -1.06 18.26 16.50
CA PHE A 28 -0.60 16.97 16.98
C PHE A 28 -1.75 16.09 17.52
N PRO A 29 -1.68 14.76 17.34
CA PRO A 29 -0.80 14.04 16.43
C PRO A 29 -1.31 14.15 14.97
N THR A 30 -0.40 14.27 14.02
CA THR A 30 -0.66 14.15 12.57
C THR A 30 -0.07 12.85 12.06
N LEU A 31 -0.82 12.15 11.21
CA LEU A 31 -0.36 10.93 10.54
C LEU A 31 -0.12 11.26 9.06
N LYS A 32 1.07 10.94 8.55
CA LYS A 32 1.43 11.11 7.14
C LYS A 32 2.05 9.84 6.57
N LEU A 33 1.71 9.51 5.33
CA LEU A 33 2.34 8.45 4.55
C LEU A 33 3.29 9.08 3.53
N LYS A 34 4.57 8.65 3.55
CA LYS A 34 5.57 9.10 2.59
C LYS A 34 5.85 8.01 1.55
N LYS A 35 5.52 8.27 0.28
CA LYS A 35 5.68 7.33 -0.85
C LYS A 35 6.30 8.07 -2.04
N ALA A 36 7.41 7.55 -2.58
CA ALA A 36 8.10 8.11 -3.75
C ALA A 36 8.39 9.63 -3.66
N GLY A 37 8.72 10.12 -2.45
CA GLY A 37 8.98 11.54 -2.17
C GLY A 37 7.73 12.37 -1.81
N VAL A 38 6.54 11.92 -2.18
CA VAL A 38 5.26 12.57 -1.83
C VAL A 38 4.86 12.21 -0.39
N SER A 39 4.36 13.21 0.35
CA SER A 39 3.86 13.07 1.73
C SER A 39 2.37 13.38 1.75
N THR A 40 1.53 12.40 2.11
CA THR A 40 0.07 12.52 2.13
C THR A 40 -0.43 12.41 3.56
N GLN A 41 -1.25 13.35 4.01
CA GLN A 41 -1.87 13.32 5.33
C GLN A 41 -3.03 12.31 5.40
N TYR A 42 -3.23 11.72 6.57
CA TYR A 42 -4.41 10.92 6.88
C TYR A 42 -5.40 11.71 7.74
N ASP A 43 -6.54 12.05 7.14
CA ASP A 43 -7.63 12.81 7.77
C ASP A 43 -8.84 11.94 8.13
N GLY A 44 -8.70 10.60 8.03
CA GLY A 44 -9.76 9.64 8.35
C GLY A 44 -9.90 9.32 9.85
N ASN A 45 -10.88 8.48 10.18
CA ASN A 45 -11.13 8.02 11.55
C ASN A 45 -9.90 7.29 12.12
N ARG A 46 -9.56 7.57 13.38
CA ARG A 46 -8.37 7.03 14.07
C ARG A 46 -8.54 5.58 14.56
N GLU A 47 -9.45 4.84 13.98
CA GLU A 47 -9.60 3.40 14.20
C GLU A 47 -8.50 2.62 13.45
N LEU A 48 -7.93 1.63 14.13
CA LEU A 48 -6.82 0.82 13.61
C LEU A 48 -7.12 0.18 12.23
N GLN A 49 -8.36 -0.28 12.00
CA GLN A 49 -8.73 -0.89 10.72
C GLN A 49 -8.81 0.14 9.59
N GLN A 50 -9.33 1.34 9.85
CA GLN A 50 -9.44 2.41 8.86
C GLN A 50 -8.06 2.94 8.46
N MET A 51 -7.18 3.18 9.43
CA MET A 51 -5.77 3.52 9.16
C MET A 51 -5.07 2.42 8.36
N LYS A 52 -5.28 1.15 8.73
CA LYS A 52 -4.64 0.00 8.06
C LYS A 52 -5.07 -0.11 6.60
N ASN A 53 -6.37 -0.02 6.33
CA ASN A 53 -6.91 -0.12 4.97
C ASN A 53 -6.39 1.01 4.09
N TRP A 54 -6.43 2.26 4.57
CA TRP A 54 -5.86 3.40 3.87
C TRP A 54 -4.37 3.22 3.52
N VAL A 55 -3.55 2.72 4.47
CA VAL A 55 -2.14 2.43 4.19
C VAL A 55 -1.97 1.34 3.12
N LEU A 56 -2.81 0.30 3.13
CA LEU A 56 -2.78 -0.78 2.14
C LEU A 56 -3.16 -0.29 0.73
N GLU A 57 -4.18 0.56 0.61
CA GLU A 57 -4.65 1.16 -0.65
C GLU A 57 -3.57 1.99 -1.35
N GLN A 58 -2.63 2.54 -0.57
CA GLN A 58 -1.50 3.31 -1.08
C GLN A 58 -0.30 2.45 -1.48
N LEU A 59 -0.31 1.12 -1.30
CA LEU A 59 0.82 0.28 -1.70
C LEU A 59 0.90 0.13 -3.24
N PRO A 60 2.11 0.15 -3.85
CA PRO A 60 2.29 0.03 -5.29
C PRO A 60 2.21 -1.43 -5.76
N ILE A 61 1.12 -2.13 -5.46
CA ILE A 61 0.95 -3.55 -5.78
C ILE A 61 0.00 -3.67 -6.98
N ALA A 62 0.54 -3.91 -8.16
CA ALA A 62 -0.25 -4.25 -9.34
C ALA A 62 -0.20 -5.77 -9.55
N PHE A 63 -1.29 -6.48 -9.21
CA PHE A 63 -1.44 -7.91 -9.46
C PHE A 63 -2.86 -8.19 -9.98
N ALA A 64 -2.98 -9.08 -10.97
CA ALA A 64 -4.28 -9.55 -11.41
C ALA A 64 -4.80 -10.63 -10.44
N ASN A 65 -6.07 -10.53 -10.00
CA ASN A 65 -6.69 -11.58 -9.19
C ASN A 65 -7.24 -12.69 -10.09
N LEU A 66 -6.43 -13.72 -10.32
CA LEU A 66 -6.75 -14.85 -11.20
C LEU A 66 -7.46 -15.96 -10.42
N ARG A 67 -8.79 -16.05 -10.54
CA ARG A 67 -9.62 -17.09 -9.90
C ARG A 67 -10.13 -18.15 -10.87
N LYS A 68 -10.18 -17.83 -12.17
CA LYS A 68 -10.67 -18.71 -13.24
C LYS A 68 -9.59 -18.92 -14.31
N SER A 69 -9.61 -20.09 -14.96
CA SER A 69 -8.73 -20.40 -16.10
C SER A 69 -8.83 -19.37 -17.24
N THR A 70 -10.02 -18.83 -17.51
CA THR A 70 -10.23 -17.78 -18.51
C THR A 70 -9.52 -16.46 -18.18
N GLN A 71 -9.36 -16.13 -16.90
CA GLN A 71 -8.60 -14.95 -16.48
C GLN A 71 -7.09 -15.17 -16.65
N LEU A 72 -6.61 -16.41 -16.44
CA LEU A 72 -5.20 -16.76 -16.65
C LEU A 72 -4.80 -16.64 -18.14
N LEU A 73 -5.65 -17.11 -19.06
CA LEU A 73 -5.42 -16.95 -20.50
C LEU A 73 -5.33 -15.46 -20.88
N LYS A 74 -6.31 -14.65 -20.47
CA LYS A 74 -6.27 -13.19 -20.66
C LYS A 74 -4.99 -12.56 -20.10
N PHE A 75 -4.58 -12.95 -18.89
CA PHE A 75 -3.38 -12.40 -18.26
C PHE A 75 -2.12 -12.69 -19.08
N ILE A 76 -1.99 -13.91 -19.62
CA ILE A 76 -0.85 -14.31 -20.45
C ILE A 76 -0.86 -13.57 -21.81
N GLU A 77 -2.04 -13.37 -22.40
CA GLU A 77 -2.19 -12.80 -23.75
C GLU A 77 -2.16 -11.26 -23.80
N THR A 78 -2.73 -10.57 -22.80
CA THR A 78 -2.90 -9.10 -22.85
C THR A 78 -2.27 -8.34 -21.69
N ASP A 79 -2.30 -8.87 -20.47
CA ASP A 79 -1.81 -8.12 -19.29
C ASP A 79 -0.28 -8.29 -19.12
N CYS A 80 0.26 -9.43 -19.55
CA CYS A 80 1.69 -9.73 -19.59
C CYS A 80 2.37 -9.03 -20.78
N LYS A 81 2.99 -7.87 -20.52
CA LYS A 81 3.64 -7.07 -21.56
C LYS A 81 4.86 -7.80 -22.16
N PRO A 82 5.00 -7.88 -23.50
CA PRO A 82 6.18 -8.47 -24.12
C PRO A 82 7.45 -7.71 -23.70
N GLY A 83 8.47 -8.45 -23.28
CA GLY A 83 9.71 -7.90 -22.71
C GLY A 83 9.70 -7.71 -21.18
N ALA A 84 8.57 -7.88 -20.51
CA ALA A 84 8.50 -7.95 -19.04
C ALA A 84 8.45 -9.42 -18.56
N GLY A 85 9.10 -9.71 -17.44
CA GLY A 85 8.98 -11.01 -16.78
C GLY A 85 7.68 -11.09 -15.97
N CYS A 86 6.77 -11.98 -16.35
CA CYS A 86 5.48 -12.18 -15.68
C CYS A 86 5.56 -13.35 -14.69
N VAL A 87 5.11 -13.12 -13.45
CA VAL A 87 5.12 -14.14 -12.38
C VAL A 87 3.69 -14.47 -11.98
N VAL A 88 3.34 -15.75 -12.02
CA VAL A 88 2.05 -16.27 -11.55
C VAL A 88 2.26 -17.00 -10.23
N PHE A 89 1.65 -16.51 -9.16
CA PHE A 89 1.68 -17.15 -7.85
C PHE A 89 0.44 -18.02 -7.66
N LEU A 90 0.63 -19.33 -7.53
CA LEU A 90 -0.44 -20.30 -7.29
C LEU A 90 -0.41 -20.73 -5.82
N ASN A 91 -1.53 -20.53 -5.11
CA ASN A 91 -1.70 -20.93 -3.71
C ASN A 91 -2.92 -21.83 -3.56
N LYS A 92 -2.86 -22.81 -2.65
CA LYS A 92 -4.01 -23.66 -2.28
C LYS A 92 -5.00 -22.94 -1.35
N ALA A 93 -4.57 -21.89 -0.66
CA ALA A 93 -5.47 -21.06 0.13
C ALA A 93 -6.38 -20.24 -0.80
N TYR A 94 -7.70 -20.46 -0.72
CA TYR A 94 -8.72 -19.67 -1.43
C TYR A 94 -8.72 -18.19 -1.02
N GLU A 95 -8.19 -17.88 0.16
CA GLU A 95 -8.05 -16.52 0.63
C GLU A 95 -6.78 -15.87 0.14
N THR A 96 -6.93 -15.06 -0.91
CA THR A 96 -6.01 -13.96 -1.21
C THR A 96 -5.81 -13.11 0.06
N PRO A 97 -4.59 -12.96 0.61
CA PRO A 97 -4.34 -12.13 1.80
C PRO A 97 -4.84 -10.70 1.61
N ALA A 98 -5.23 -10.01 2.69
CA ALA A 98 -5.82 -8.66 2.62
C ALA A 98 -4.85 -7.54 2.19
N TRP A 99 -3.57 -7.84 1.94
CA TRP A 99 -2.60 -6.93 1.30
C TRP A 99 -2.39 -7.22 -0.19
N PHE A 100 -2.76 -8.42 -0.64
CA PHE A 100 -3.46 -8.53 -1.92
C PHE A 100 -4.94 -8.10 -1.67
N LYS A 101 -5.92 -8.41 -2.54
CA LYS A 101 -7.30 -7.85 -2.52
C LYS A 101 -7.41 -6.30 -2.64
N VAL A 102 -6.40 -5.53 -2.27
CA VAL A 102 -6.43 -4.04 -2.20
C VAL A 102 -5.95 -3.36 -3.50
N ALA A 103 -5.80 -4.13 -4.58
CA ALA A 103 -5.53 -3.63 -5.93
C ALA A 103 -6.49 -4.25 -6.98
N SER A 104 -7.71 -4.57 -6.56
CA SER A 104 -8.78 -5.12 -7.39
C SER A 104 -10.10 -4.42 -7.11
#